data_AF-A0A847ZXC8-F1
#
_entry.id   AF-A0A847ZXC8-F1
#
_cell.length_a   1.000
_cell.length_b   1.000
_cell.length_c   1.000
_cell.angle_alpha   90.00
_cell.angle_beta   90.00
_cell.angle_gamma   90.00
#
_symmetry.space_group_name_H-M   'P 1'
#
loop_
_entity.id
_entity.type
_entity.pdbx_description
1 polymer ?
#
loop_
_entity_poly.entity_id
_entity_poly.type
_entity_poly.pdbx_seq_one_letter_code
_entity_poly.pdbx_strand_id
1 'polypeptide(L)' 'MGREIKLAESWYEATAQRHHYVELQGGLAADVCVIGGGFAGLTTALECQRRGLTTVLLE' A
#
# COMPACT_ATOMS: atom_id res chain seq x y z
N MET A 1 -24.56 -3.44 20.06
CA MET A 1 -23.75 -4.63 20.40
C MET A 1 -22.90 -4.99 19.19
N GLY A 2 -21.82 -4.23 18.97
CA GLY A 2 -20.87 -4.50 17.89
C GLY A 2 -19.82 -5.47 18.39
N ARG A 3 -19.60 -6.59 17.70
CA ARG A 3 -18.51 -7.52 18.00
C ARG A 3 -17.19 -6.77 17.83
N GLU A 4 -16.42 -6.69 18.90
CA GLU A 4 -15.02 -6.27 18.85
C GLU A 4 -14.25 -7.38 18.14
N ILE A 5 -13.90 -7.17 16.86
CA ILE A 5 -13.03 -8.08 16.14
C ILE A 5 -11.61 -7.77 16.62
N LYS A 6 -11.07 -8.65 17.47
CA LYS A 6 -9.64 -8.64 17.78
C LYS A 6 -8.90 -9.08 16.52
N LEU A 7 -8.53 -8.10 15.69
CA LEU A 7 -7.74 -8.32 14.49
C LEU A 7 -6.35 -8.83 14.93
N ALA A 8 -6.05 -10.06 14.54
CA ALA A 8 -4.71 -10.66 14.43
C ALA A 8 -4.05 -11.29 15.67
N GLU A 9 -4.09 -12.62 15.70
CA GLU A 9 -2.91 -13.46 15.93
C GLU A 9 -2.59 -14.19 14.62
N SER A 10 -2.36 -13.46 13.53
CA SER A 10 -1.81 -14.08 12.32
C SER A 10 -0.30 -14.13 12.45
N TRP A 11 0.31 -15.20 11.92
CA TRP A 11 1.78 -15.30 11.87
C TRP A 11 2.39 -14.07 11.19
N TYR A 12 1.73 -13.56 10.14
CA TYR A 12 2.19 -12.39 9.38
C TYR A 12 2.31 -11.14 10.25
N GLU A 13 1.28 -10.82 11.05
CA GLU A 13 1.30 -9.66 11.95
C GLU A 13 2.27 -9.86 13.12
N ALA A 14 2.43 -11.10 13.60
CA ALA A 14 3.35 -11.41 14.70
C ALA A 14 4.82 -11.24 14.30
N THR A 15 5.16 -11.45 13.03
CA THR A 15 6.52 -11.33 12.50
C THR A 15 6.77 -10.06 11.70
N ALA A 16 5.75 -9.24 11.46
CA ALA A 16 5.88 -8.03 10.64
C ALA A 16 6.81 -7.01 11.30
N GLN A 17 7.85 -6.57 10.58
CA GLN A 17 8.63 -5.39 10.93
C GLN A 17 8.00 -4.17 10.28
N ARG A 18 7.36 -3.32 11.09
CA ARG A 18 6.82 -2.05 10.62
C ARG A 18 7.93 -1.02 10.60
N HIS A 19 8.22 -0.52 9.41
CA HIS A 19 9.18 0.57 9.23
C HIS A 19 8.45 1.90 9.42
N HIS A 20 9.14 2.87 9.99
CA HIS A 20 8.68 4.25 9.94
C HIS A 20 9.08 4.86 8.61
N TYR A 21 8.09 5.29 7.84
CA TYR A 21 8.29 6.04 6.62
C TYR A 21 8.12 7.53 6.90
N VAL A 22 8.91 8.34 6.22
CA VAL A 22 8.72 9.79 6.22
C VAL A 22 7.46 10.13 5.44
N GLU A 23 6.77 11.18 5.89
CA GLU A 23 5.59 11.66 5.17
C GLU A 23 5.98 12.16 3.78
N LEU A 24 5.10 11.92 2.80
CA LEU A 24 5.23 12.50 1.47
C LEU A 24 5.27 14.03 1.58
N GLN A 25 6.29 14.63 0.97
CA GLN A 25 6.44 16.08 0.93
C GLN A 25 5.84 16.63 -0.37
N GLY A 26 4.95 17.61 -0.26
CA GLY A 26 4.27 18.21 -1.40
C GLY A 26 3.16 17.31 -2.00
N GLY A 27 2.70 17.67 -3.19
CA GLY A 27 1.66 16.93 -3.91
C GLY A 27 2.20 16.26 -5.17
N LEU A 28 1.70 15.06 -5.47
CA LEU A 28 1.96 14.35 -6.72
C LEU A 28 0.66 14.22 -7.51
N ALA A 29 0.71 14.50 -8.80
CA ALA A 29 -0.40 14.24 -9.72
C ALA A 29 -0.21 12.87 -10.37
N ALA A 30 -1.26 12.07 -10.37
CA ALA A 30 -1.28 10.75 -10.99
C ALA A 30 -2.71 10.41 -11.41
N ASP A 31 -2.85 9.58 -12.43
CA ASP A 31 -4.12 8.95 -12.80
C ASP A 31 -4.50 7.88 -11.77
N VAL A 32 -3.49 7.18 -11.20
CA VAL A 32 -3.66 6.13 -10.18
C VAL A 32 -2.62 6.27 -9.07
N CYS A 33 -3.09 6.22 -7.82
CA CYS A 33 -2.24 6.09 -6.63
C CYS A 33 -2.43 4.70 -6.01
N VAL A 34 -1.34 3.96 -5.84
CA VAL A 34 -1.29 2.64 -5.20
C VAL A 34 -0.69 2.79 -3.80
N ILE A 35 -1.40 2.32 -2.78
CA ILE A 35 -0.94 2.33 -1.38
C ILE A 35 -0.51 0.93 -0.98
N GLY A 36 0.75 0.79 -0.56
CA GLY A 36 1.39 -0.46 -0.15
C GLY A 36 2.25 -1.09 -1.25
N GLY A 37 3.53 -1.30 -0.95
CA GLY A 37 4.55 -1.87 -1.83
C GLY A 37 4.62 -3.41 -1.85
N GLY A 38 3.55 -4.09 -1.40
CA GLY A 38 3.47 -5.55 -1.42
C GLY A 38 3.33 -6.16 -2.82
N PHE A 39 3.28 -7.49 -2.91
CA PHE A 39 3.18 -8.21 -4.19
C PHE A 39 2.03 -7.73 -5.08
N ALA A 40 0.84 -7.56 -4.48
CA ALA A 40 -0.32 -7.06 -5.19
C ALA A 40 -0.14 -5.60 -5.63
N GLY A 41 0.34 -4.72 -4.75
CA GLY A 41 0.54 -3.30 -5.04
C GLY A 41 1.54 -3.06 -6.17
N LEU A 42 2.69 -3.73 -6.14
CA LEU A 42 3.69 -3.65 -7.22
C LEU A 42 3.14 -4.17 -8.55
N THR A 43 2.41 -5.29 -8.52
CA THR A 43 1.76 -5.85 -9.72
C THR A 43 0.74 -4.86 -10.28
N THR A 44 -0.10 -4.27 -9.43
CA THR A 44 -1.07 -3.25 -9.82
C THR A 44 -0.40 -2.03 -10.44
N ALA A 45 0.66 -1.50 -9.81
CA ALA A 45 1.37 -0.33 -10.33
C ALA A 45 1.98 -0.60 -11.71
N LEU A 46 2.61 -1.77 -11.88
CA LEU A 46 3.18 -2.19 -13.17
C LEU A 46 2.12 -2.28 -14.26
N GLU A 47 0.98 -2.91 -13.97
CA GLU A 47 -0.10 -3.07 -14.96
C GLU A 47 -0.80 -1.73 -15.29
N CYS A 48 -0.96 -0.83 -14.32
CA CYS A 48 -1.43 0.53 -14.57
C CYS A 48 -0.48 1.28 -15.50
N GLN A 49 0.82 1.21 -15.24
CA GLN A 49 1.83 1.87 -16.06
C GLN A 49 1.92 1.27 -17.47
N ARG A 50 1.78 -0.05 -17.62
CA ARG A 50 1.68 -0.72 -18.95
C ARG A 50 0.48 -0.25 -19.78
N ARG A 51 -0.58 0.24 -19.13
CA ARG A 51 -1.76 0.83 -19.79
C ARG A 51 -1.60 2.31 -20.11
N GLY A 52 -0.43 2.89 -19.83
CA GLY A 52 -0.12 4.30 -20.10
C GLY A 52 -0.63 5.26 -19.03
N LEU A 53 -1.04 4.78 -17.86
CA LEU A 53 -1.48 5.62 -16.75
C LEU A 53 -0.27 6.16 -15.98
N THR A 54 -0.30 7.45 -15.66
CA THR A 54 0.62 8.04 -14.68
C THR A 54 0.31 7.44 -13.31
N THR A 55 1.27 6.71 -12.75
CA THR A 55 1.06 5.90 -11.55
C THR A 55 2.03 6.31 -10.45
N VAL A 56 1.52 6.52 -9.25
CA VAL A 56 2.31 6.78 -8.03
C VAL A 56 2.09 5.62 -7.06
N LEU A 57 3.18 5.11 -6.47
CA LEU A 57 3.13 4.12 -5.39
C LEU A 57 3.65 4.75 -4.09
N LEU A 58 2.90 4.59 -3.00
CA LEU A 58 3.26 5.03 -1.65
C LEU A 58 3.38 3.81 -0.74
N GLU A 59 4.45 3.73 0.05
CA GLU A 59 4.72 2.73 1.09
C GLU A 59 5.27 3.46 2.33
#